data_AF-R7LV64-F1
#
_entry.id   AF-R7LV64-F1
#
_cell.length_a   1.000
_cell.length_b   1.000
_cell.length_c   1.000
_cell.angle_alpha   90.00
_cell.angle_beta   90.00
_cell.angle_gamma   90.00
#
_symmetry.space_group_name_H-M   'P 1'
#
loop_
_entity.id
_entity.type
_entity.pdbx_description
1 polymer ?
#
loop_
_entity_poly.entity_id
_entity_poly.type
_entity_poly.pdbx_seq_one_letter_code
_entity_poly.pdbx_strand_id
1 'polypeptide(L)'
;MDVLVKKSQEAIQATGLKKIVLAGGVSANKCLQEALAQGAREAGAELVHPTPILCTDNAVMIGVRGYYQYLNQDFANLDLNADPSLKLGE
;
A
#
# COMPACT_ATOMS: atom_id res chain seq x y z
N MET A 1 0.24 -16.23 6.88
CA MET A 1 0.96 -15.78 5.67
C MET A 1 0.24 -16.30 4.42
N ASP A 2 -0.01 -17.60 4.34
CA ASP A 2 -0.64 -18.28 3.19
C ASP A 2 -1.95 -17.65 2.71
N VAL A 3 -2.81 -17.23 3.64
CA VAL A 3 -4.07 -16.53 3.32
C VAL A 3 -3.82 -15.23 2.56
N LEU A 4 -2.81 -14.44 2.96
CA LEU A 4 -2.47 -13.18 2.29
C LEU A 4 -1.96 -13.42 0.86
N VAL A 5 -1.11 -14.44 0.69
CA VAL A 5 -0.58 -14.82 -0.63
C VAL A 5 -1.72 -15.25 -1.55
N LYS A 6 -2.54 -16.22 -1.11
CA LYS A 6 -3.66 -16.73 -1.89
C LYS A 6 -4.65 -15.63 -2.28
N LYS A 7 -5.04 -14.78 -1.33
CA LYS A 7 -5.98 -13.68 -1.58
C LYS A 7 -5.40 -12.63 -2.54
N SER A 8 -4.10 -12.36 -2.47
CA SER A 8 -3.44 -11.44 -3.39
C SER A 8 -3.38 -12.01 -4.81
N GLN A 9 -3.13 -13.31 -4.98
CA GLN A 9 -3.18 -13.99 -6.27
C GLN A 9 -4.60 -13.97 -6.86
N GLU A 10 -5.62 -14.29 -6.06
CA GLU A 10 -7.04 -14.17 -6.45
C GLU A 10 -7.38 -12.75 -6.91
N ALA A 11 -6.91 -11.72 -6.21
CA ALA A 11 -7.14 -10.32 -6.58
C ALA A 11 -6.46 -9.95 -7.92
N ILE A 12 -5.25 -10.44 -8.18
CA ILE A 12 -4.56 -10.23 -9.47
C ILE A 12 -5.35 -10.86 -10.62
N GLN A 13 -5.84 -12.09 -10.44
CA GLN A 13 -6.65 -12.76 -11.44
C GLN A 13 -7.98 -12.02 -11.70
N ALA A 14 -8.64 -11.55 -10.63
CA ALA A 14 -9.92 -10.87 -10.72
C ALA A 14 -9.81 -9.46 -11.35
N THR A 15 -8.72 -8.73 -11.09
CA THR A 15 -8.56 -7.35 -11.54
C THR A 15 -7.77 -7.21 -12.84
N GLY A 16 -7.00 -8.24 -13.24
CA GLY A 16 -6.10 -8.20 -14.39
C GLY A 16 -4.87 -7.32 -14.18
N LEU A 17 -4.68 -6.73 -12.99
CA LEU A 17 -3.53 -5.92 -12.64
C LEU A 17 -2.25 -6.75 -12.62
N LYS A 18 -1.10 -6.06 -12.70
CA LYS A 18 0.23 -6.70 -12.81
C LYS A 18 1.16 -6.40 -11.64
N LYS A 19 0.65 -5.73 -10.60
CA LYS A 19 1.43 -5.35 -9.43
C LYS A 19 0.63 -5.57 -8.16
N ILE A 20 1.28 -6.16 -7.17
CA ILE A 20 0.82 -6.19 -5.78
C ILE A 20 1.67 -5.18 -5.02
N VAL A 21 1.03 -4.23 -4.32
CA VAL A 21 1.73 -3.29 -3.44
C VAL A 21 1.55 -3.74 -2.01
N LEU A 22 2.66 -3.95 -1.29
CA LEU A 22 2.64 -4.31 0.13
C LEU A 22 3.06 -3.11 0.98
N ALA A 23 2.16 -2.65 1.85
CA ALA A 23 2.34 -1.48 2.72
C ALA A 23 1.88 -1.77 4.17
N GLY A 24 2.13 -0.81 5.08
CA GLY A 24 1.84 -0.92 6.52
C GLY A 24 2.95 -1.59 7.33
N GLY A 25 2.94 -1.48 8.66
CA GLY A 25 4.09 -1.90 9.48
C GLY A 25 4.50 -3.37 9.33
N VAL A 26 3.54 -4.27 9.11
CA VAL A 26 3.80 -5.72 8.89
C VAL A 26 4.51 -5.98 7.55
N SER A 27 4.48 -5.03 6.61
CA SER A 27 5.19 -5.14 5.33
C SER A 27 6.71 -5.22 5.48
N ALA A 28 7.28 -4.81 6.61
CA ALA A 28 8.71 -4.97 6.90
C ALA A 28 9.12 -6.43 7.18
N ASN A 29 8.17 -7.35 7.32
CA ASN A 29 8.45 -8.78 7.53
C ASN A 29 9.02 -9.42 6.26
N LYS A 30 10.29 -9.80 6.30
CA LYS A 30 11.01 -10.40 5.15
C LYS A 30 10.38 -11.70 4.66
N CYS A 31 9.94 -12.57 5.57
CA CYS A 31 9.31 -13.84 5.18
C CYS A 31 8.01 -13.60 4.42
N LEU A 32 7.21 -12.60 4.84
CA LEU A 32 6.02 -12.17 4.12
C LEU A 32 6.36 -11.59 2.74
N GLN A 33 7.39 -10.74 2.64
CA GLN A 33 7.86 -10.19 1.36
C GLN A 33 8.25 -11.31 0.39
N GLU A 34 9.05 -12.28 0.83
CA GLU A 34 9.50 -13.40 0.02
C GLU A 34 8.33 -14.27 -0.47
N ALA A 35 7.41 -14.62 0.43
CA ALA A 35 6.24 -15.41 0.10
C ALA A 35 5.29 -14.70 -0.88
N LEU A 36 5.04 -13.40 -0.68
CA LEU A 36 4.22 -12.60 -1.61
C LEU A 36 4.93 -12.37 -2.94
N ALA A 37 6.24 -12.20 -2.96
CA ALA A 37 6.99 -12.03 -4.19
C ALA A 37 6.93 -13.30 -5.05
N GLN A 38 7.04 -14.48 -4.42
CA GLN A 38 6.87 -15.75 -5.11
C GLN A 38 5.43 -15.91 -5.63
N GLY A 39 4.43 -15.69 -4.78
CA GLY A 39 3.03 -15.80 -5.20
C GLY A 39 2.63 -14.80 -6.28
N ALA A 40 3.17 -13.58 -6.24
CA ALA A 40 2.98 -12.56 -7.28
C ALA A 40 3.50 -13.06 -8.63
N ARG A 41 4.73 -13.59 -8.66
CA ARG A 41 5.34 -14.14 -9.90
C ARG A 41 4.50 -15.26 -10.49
N GLU A 42 4.01 -16.18 -9.65
CA GLU A 42 3.13 -17.28 -10.08
C GLU A 42 1.81 -16.77 -10.68
N ALA A 43 1.28 -15.65 -10.18
CA ALA A 43 0.10 -14.98 -10.74
C ALA A 43 0.41 -14.05 -11.92
N GLY A 44 1.66 -14.01 -12.41
CA GLY A 44 2.06 -13.13 -13.52
C GLY A 44 2.06 -11.65 -13.15
N ALA A 45 2.38 -11.34 -11.89
CA ALA A 45 2.50 -9.99 -11.34
C ALA A 45 3.83 -9.79 -10.60
N GLU A 46 4.14 -8.54 -10.27
CA GLU A 46 5.31 -8.14 -9.49
C GLU A 46 4.89 -7.68 -8.09
N LEU A 47 5.70 -7.99 -7.07
CA LEU A 47 5.55 -7.39 -5.74
C LEU A 47 6.35 -6.08 -5.67
N VAL A 48 5.70 -5.01 -5.24
CA VAL A 48 6.31 -3.73 -4.93
C VAL A 48 6.14 -3.46 -3.43
N HIS A 49 7.23 -3.14 -2.75
CA HIS A 49 7.19 -2.72 -1.35
C HIS A 49 8.27 -1.67 -1.09
N PRO A 50 8.08 -0.78 -0.11
CA PRO A 50 9.10 0.20 0.23
C PRO A 50 10.22 -0.43 1.06
N THR A 51 11.31 0.31 1.25
CA THR A 51 12.38 -0.08 2.21
C THR A 51 11.82 -0.11 3.65
N PRO A 52 12.36 -0.93 4.57
CA PRO A 52 11.82 -1.09 5.93
C PRO A 52 11.56 0.21 6.71
N ILE A 53 12.42 1.21 6.58
CA ILE A 53 12.26 2.53 7.25
C ILE A 53 11.01 3.30 6.80
N LEU A 54 10.43 2.93 5.66
CA LEU A 54 9.24 3.55 5.07
C LEU A 54 7.98 2.67 5.24
N CYS A 55 8.10 1.48 5.85
CA CYS A 55 6.98 0.55 6.02
C CYS A 55 6.03 0.95 7.16
N THR A 56 6.58 1.44 8.27
CA THR A 56 5.82 1.89 9.45
C THR A 56 5.41 3.34 9.32
N ASP A 57 4.48 3.78 10.16
CA ASP A 57 4.01 5.18 10.15
C ASP A 57 5.17 6.16 10.27
N ASN A 58 5.25 7.09 9.31
CA ASN A 58 6.33 8.05 9.21
C ASN A 58 5.86 9.36 8.57
N ALA A 59 6.60 10.45 8.79
CA ALA A 59 6.24 11.75 8.20
C ALA A 59 6.44 11.82 6.69
N VAL A 60 7.29 10.96 6.11
CA VAL A 60 7.59 10.96 4.66
C VAL A 60 6.33 10.59 3.86
N MET A 61 5.58 9.56 4.28
CA MET A 61 4.34 9.18 3.59
C MET A 61 3.28 10.30 3.63
N ILE A 62 3.21 11.07 4.74
CA ILE A 62 2.31 12.21 4.86
C ILE A 62 2.76 13.36 3.95
N GLY A 63 4.06 13.67 3.92
CA GLY A 63 4.62 14.67 3.02
C GLY A 63 4.41 14.33 1.54
N VAL A 64 4.59 13.07 1.15
CA VAL A 64 4.33 12.59 -0.21
C VAL A 64 2.84 12.70 -0.56
N ARG A 65 1.94 12.35 0.36
CA ARG A 65 0.50 12.55 0.17
C ARG A 65 0.16 14.02 -0.06
N GLY A 66 0.67 14.91 0.79
CA GLY A 66 0.47 16.36 0.66
C GLY A 66 1.03 16.91 -0.65
N TYR A 67 2.17 16.42 -1.12
CA TYR A 67 2.74 16.79 -2.41
C TYR A 67 1.82 16.44 -3.58
N TYR A 68 1.28 15.21 -3.62
CA TYR A 68 0.35 14.83 -4.68
C TYR A 68 -1.01 15.54 -4.57
N GLN A 69 -1.48 15.85 -3.37
CA GLN A 69 -2.68 16.69 -3.18
C GLN A 69 -2.47 18.11 -3.71
N TYR A 70 -1.32 18.72 -3.40
CA TYR A 70 -0.92 20.02 -3.93
C TYR A 70 -0.91 20.03 -5.48
N LEU A 71 -0.30 19.00 -6.10
CA LEU A 71 -0.29 18.87 -7.56
C LEU A 71 -1.70 18.75 -8.17
N ASN A 72 -2.64 18.15 -7.44
CA ASN A 72 -4.04 18.01 -7.83
C ASN A 72 -4.90 19.23 -7.46
N GLN A 73 -4.32 20.29 -6.90
CA GLN A 73 -5.03 21.45 -6.36
C GLN A 73 -6.08 21.09 -5.29
N ASP A 74 -5.88 19.98 -4.59
CA ASP A 74 -6.71 19.51 -3.48
C ASP A 74 -6.21 20.15 -2.17
N PHE A 75 -6.81 21.29 -1.83
CA PHE A 75 -6.46 22.07 -0.65
C PHE A 75 -7.56 21.98 0.41
N ALA A 76 -7.15 21.71 1.65
CA ALA A 76 -8.05 21.81 2.78
C ALA A 76 -8.25 23.27 3.22
N ASN A 77 -9.45 23.55 3.74
CA ASN A 77 -9.77 24.82 4.38
C ASN A 77 -9.13 24.92 5.78
N LEU A 78 -9.10 26.14 6.33
CA LEU A 78 -8.50 26.41 7.66
C LEU A 78 -9.29 25.80 8.83
N ASP A 79 -10.50 25.31 8.59
CA ASP A 79 -11.35 24.63 9.57
C ASP A 79 -11.16 23.09 9.55
N LEU A 80 -10.20 22.56 8.77
CA LEU A 80 -9.88 21.14 8.75
C LEU A 80 -9.60 20.61 10.15
N ASN A 81 -10.22 19.47 10.49
CA ASN A 81 -10.06 18.82 11.78
C ASN A 81 -9.83 17.31 11.61
N ALA A 82 -9.34 16.65 12.65
CA ALA A 82 -9.07 15.22 12.64
C ALA A 82 -10.36 14.41 12.61
N ASP A 83 -10.40 13.38 11.75
CA ASP A 83 -11.44 12.34 11.76
C ASP A 83 -10.80 11.00 12.14
N PRO A 84 -11.07 10.47 13.36
CA PRO A 84 -10.53 9.19 13.80
C PRO A 84 -11.16 7.98 13.08
N SER A 85 -12.25 8.18 12.35
CA SER A 85 -13.01 7.16 11.61
C SER A 85 -12.92 7.28 10.09
N LEU A 86 -12.01 8.15 9.60
CA LEU A 86 -11.82 8.43 8.18
C LEU A 86 -11.62 7.13 7.38
N LYS A 87 -12.45 6.91 6.35
CA LYS A 87 -12.32 5.73 5.49
C LYS A 87 -11.43 6.03 4.28
N LEU A 88 -10.76 4.98 3.79
CA LEU A 88 -9.99 5.05 2.56
C LEU A 88 -10.92 5.03 1.34
N GLY A 89 -10.78 6.03 0.47
CA GLY A 89 -11.52 6.12 -0.79
C GLY A 89 -12.86 6.84 -0.72
N GLU A 90 -13.16 7.52 0.39
CA GLU A 90 -14.21 8.53 0.49
C GLU A 90 -13.76 9.89 -0.08
#